data_AF-A0A661KTX7-F1
#
_entry.id   AF-A0A661KTX7-F1
#
_cell.length_a   1.000
_cell.length_b   1.000
_cell.length_c   1.000
_cell.angle_alpha   90.00
_cell.angle_beta   90.00
_cell.angle_gamma   90.00
#
_symmetry.space_group_name_H-M   'P 1'
#
loop_
_entity.id
_entity.type
_entity.pdbx_description
1 polymer ?
#
loop_
_entity_poly.entity_id
_entity_poly.type
_entity_poly.pdbx_seq_one_letter_code
_entity_poly.pdbx_strand_id
1 'polypeptide(L)'
;MLKSRFAVILIIAMCAMLGMGNIALGGQKAKDADILSILNKRKKSLRMQELEMERRKKELLILQKRIAQEIKKINQLKETIESELDEIKRMETDRYTELAALYASIPPKNAGKIMEKLNPKIAAKIMLYMDKKKAGIIWGFIDPKKACEITKEMVRLK
;
A
#
# COMPACT_ATOMS: atom_id res chain seq x y z
N MET A 1 -14.58 105.22 -10.12
CA MET A 1 -15.36 103.99 -10.39
C MET A 1 -14.52 102.73 -10.72
N LEU A 2 -13.21 102.83 -11.04
CA LEU A 2 -12.41 101.66 -11.48
C LEU A 2 -11.99 100.69 -10.35
N LYS A 3 -11.73 101.18 -9.12
CA LYS A 3 -11.27 100.33 -7.99
C LYS A 3 -12.28 99.27 -7.53
N SER A 4 -13.59 99.54 -7.64
CA SER A 4 -14.64 98.60 -7.19
C SER A 4 -14.83 97.42 -8.16
N ARG A 5 -14.63 97.64 -9.47
CA ARG A 5 -14.76 96.57 -10.49
C ARG A 5 -13.60 95.58 -10.45
N PHE A 6 -12.40 96.01 -10.09
CA PHE A 6 -11.24 95.12 -9.91
C PHE A 6 -11.37 94.20 -8.71
N ALA A 7 -11.94 94.68 -7.60
CA ALA A 7 -12.15 93.88 -6.39
C ALA A 7 -13.11 92.70 -6.63
N VAL A 8 -14.20 92.93 -7.37
CA VAL A 8 -15.19 91.89 -7.69
C VAL A 8 -14.60 90.81 -8.61
N ILE A 9 -13.79 91.19 -9.61
CA ILE A 9 -13.12 90.23 -10.51
C ILE A 9 -12.10 89.38 -9.73
N LEU A 10 -11.37 89.97 -8.78
CA LEU A 10 -10.42 89.25 -7.93
C LEU A 10 -11.10 88.23 -7.01
N ILE A 11 -12.27 88.57 -6.45
CA ILE A 11 -13.05 87.67 -5.59
C ILE A 11 -13.63 86.50 -6.39
N ILE A 12 -14.15 86.76 -7.60
CA ILE A 12 -14.66 85.69 -8.49
C ILE A 12 -13.51 84.77 -8.93
N ALA A 13 -12.34 85.32 -9.25
CA ALA A 13 -11.15 84.54 -9.59
C ALA A 13 -10.64 83.69 -8.41
N MET A 14 -10.68 84.22 -7.18
CA MET A 14 -10.35 83.46 -5.97
C MET A 14 -11.35 82.33 -5.69
N CYS A 15 -12.66 82.57 -5.85
CA CYS A 15 -13.68 81.53 -5.68
C CYS A 15 -13.56 80.42 -6.73
N ALA A 16 -13.21 80.76 -7.98
CA ALA A 16 -12.96 79.77 -9.02
C ALA A 16 -11.73 78.89 -8.72
N MET A 17 -10.64 79.47 -8.19
CA MET A 17 -9.45 78.71 -7.80
C MET A 17 -9.71 77.78 -6.60
N LEU A 18 -10.56 78.20 -5.65
CA LEU A 18 -10.94 77.36 -4.51
C LEU A 18 -11.91 76.22 -4.91
N GLY A 19 -12.76 76.43 -5.91
CA GLY A 19 -13.73 75.43 -6.39
C GLY A 19 -13.12 74.23 -7.11
N MET A 20 -11.97 74.39 -7.77
CA MET A 20 -11.33 73.32 -8.55
C MET A 20 -10.50 72.34 -7.70
N GLY A 21 -10.10 72.73 -6.48
CA GLY A 21 -9.32 71.88 -5.58
C GLY A 21 -10.09 70.68 -5.01
N ASN A 22 -11.41 70.81 -4.81
CA ASN A 22 -12.22 69.77 -4.17
C ASN A 22 -12.66 68.64 -5.12
N ILE A 23 -12.69 68.89 -6.43
CA ILE A 23 -13.18 67.90 -7.43
C ILE A 23 -12.10 66.86 -7.76
N ALA A 24 -10.81 67.21 -7.66
CA ALA A 24 -9.69 66.30 -7.93
C ALA A 24 -9.41 65.28 -6.80
N LEU A 25 -9.68 65.64 -5.55
CA LEU A 25 -9.41 64.80 -4.37
C LEU A 25 -10.44 63.69 -4.11
N GLY A 26 -11.67 63.84 -4.62
CA GLY A 26 -12.73 62.84 -4.46
C GLY A 26 -12.56 61.60 -5.34
N GLY A 27 -12.03 61.76 -6.56
CA GLY A 27 -11.88 60.66 -7.54
C GLY A 27 -10.72 59.71 -7.26
N GLN A 28 -9.62 60.18 -6.64
CA GLN A 28 -8.48 59.34 -6.24
C GLN A 28 -8.80 58.49 -5.00
N LYS A 29 -9.40 59.10 -3.96
CA LYS A 29 -9.81 58.36 -2.74
C LYS A 29 -10.82 57.25 -3.01
N ALA A 30 -11.73 57.44 -3.96
CA ALA A 30 -12.71 56.41 -4.33
C ALA A 30 -12.07 55.22 -5.06
N LYS A 31 -11.10 55.46 -5.96
CA LYS A 31 -10.34 54.39 -6.65
C LYS A 31 -9.42 53.63 -5.68
N ASP A 32 -8.77 54.34 -4.77
CA ASP A 32 -7.90 53.74 -3.75
C ASP A 32 -8.71 52.87 -2.77
N ALA A 33 -9.92 53.30 -2.40
CA ALA A 33 -10.84 52.51 -1.58
C ALA A 33 -11.33 51.23 -2.27
N ASP A 34 -11.61 51.28 -3.58
CA ASP A 34 -12.03 50.10 -4.36
C ASP A 34 -10.90 49.09 -4.53
N ILE A 35 -9.68 49.57 -4.82
CA ILE A 35 -8.47 48.74 -4.87
C ILE A 35 -8.22 48.06 -3.52
N LEU A 36 -8.34 48.79 -2.41
CA LEU A 36 -8.16 48.24 -1.07
C LEU A 36 -9.21 47.17 -0.75
N SER A 37 -10.46 47.36 -1.18
CA SER A 37 -11.55 46.37 -1.05
C SER A 37 -11.23 45.08 -1.81
N ILE A 38 -10.76 45.19 -3.06
CA ILE A 38 -10.37 44.06 -3.90
C ILE A 38 -9.19 43.29 -3.28
N LEU A 39 -8.16 44.01 -2.81
CA LEU A 39 -7.00 43.40 -2.14
C LEU A 39 -7.40 42.67 -0.86
N ASN A 40 -8.30 43.25 -0.05
CA ASN A 40 -8.80 42.60 1.16
C ASN A 40 -9.62 41.34 0.85
N LYS A 41 -10.48 41.37 -0.18
CA LYS A 41 -11.21 40.19 -0.65
C LYS A 41 -10.26 39.09 -1.11
N ARG A 42 -9.23 39.45 -1.89
CA ARG A 42 -8.22 38.49 -2.38
C ARG A 42 -7.40 37.91 -1.23
N LYS A 43 -6.96 38.74 -0.27
CA LYS A 43 -6.25 38.29 0.93
C LYS A 43 -7.09 37.32 1.76
N LYS A 44 -8.38 37.61 1.93
CA LYS A 44 -9.31 36.71 2.64
C LYS A 44 -9.48 35.38 1.89
N SER A 45 -9.65 35.42 0.57
CA SER A 45 -9.76 34.20 -0.26
C SER A 45 -8.49 33.34 -0.16
N LEU A 46 -7.31 33.94 -0.30
CA LEU A 46 -6.04 33.24 -0.17
C LEU A 46 -5.87 32.62 1.23
N ARG A 47 -6.23 33.36 2.29
CA ARG A 47 -6.18 32.83 3.66
C ARG A 47 -7.12 31.63 3.87
N MET A 48 -8.30 31.65 3.26
CA MET A 48 -9.22 30.50 3.30
C MET A 48 -8.66 29.29 2.56
N GLN A 49 -8.05 29.51 1.38
CA GLN A 49 -7.38 28.45 0.63
C GLN A 49 -6.20 27.86 1.41
N GLU A 50 -5.39 28.70 2.05
CA GLU A 50 -4.26 28.26 2.86
C GLU A 50 -4.72 27.39 4.06
N LEU A 51 -5.77 27.81 4.76
CA LEU A 51 -6.35 27.03 5.86
C LEU A 51 -6.89 25.67 5.38
N GLU A 52 -7.59 25.63 4.24
CA GLU A 52 -8.10 24.40 3.65
C GLU A 52 -6.94 23.47 3.21
N MET A 53 -5.90 24.04 2.60
CA MET A 53 -4.71 23.29 2.20
C MET A 53 -3.99 22.69 3.40
N GLU A 54 -3.83 23.44 4.49
CA GLU A 54 -3.23 22.94 5.73
C GLU A 54 -4.09 21.84 6.38
N ARG A 55 -5.42 21.97 6.32
CA ARG A 55 -6.33 20.92 6.80
C ARG A 55 -6.15 19.62 5.99
N ARG A 56 -6.15 19.72 4.66
CA ARG A 56 -5.94 18.57 3.76
C ARG A 56 -4.57 17.92 3.95
N LYS A 57 -3.50 18.72 4.12
CA LYS A 57 -2.16 18.18 4.41
C LYS A 57 -2.16 17.35 5.68
N LYS A 58 -2.79 17.83 6.76
CA LYS A 58 -2.91 17.09 8.02
C LYS A 58 -3.68 15.78 7.84
N GLU A 59 -4.82 15.82 7.14
CA GLU A 59 -5.62 14.63 6.83
C GLU A 59 -4.80 13.61 6.03
N LEU A 60 -4.10 14.05 4.98
CA LEU A 60 -3.23 13.20 4.17
C LEU A 60 -2.10 12.57 4.98
N LEU A 61 -1.46 13.31 5.89
CA LEU A 61 -0.42 12.77 6.76
C LEU A 61 -0.95 11.68 7.69
N ILE A 62 -2.17 11.84 8.21
CA ILE A 62 -2.81 10.81 9.04
C ILE A 62 -3.10 9.56 8.21
N LEU A 63 -3.63 9.72 7.00
CA LEU A 63 -3.90 8.61 6.08
C LEU A 63 -2.61 7.89 5.67
N GLN A 64 -1.55 8.62 5.34
CA GLN A 64 -0.24 8.05 5.01
C GLN A 64 0.32 7.23 6.18
N LYS A 65 0.22 7.73 7.41
CA LYS A 65 0.63 6.98 8.61
C LYS A 65 -0.20 5.71 8.79
N ARG A 66 -1.52 5.77 8.59
CA ARG A 66 -2.40 4.60 8.66
C ARG A 66 -2.02 3.57 7.59
N ILE A 67 -1.83 3.98 6.35
CA ILE A 67 -1.42 3.10 5.25
C ILE A 67 -0.08 2.41 5.57
N ALA A 68 0.91 3.17 6.05
CA ALA A 68 2.20 2.62 6.44
C ALA A 68 2.07 1.58 7.57
N GLN A 69 1.20 1.82 8.55
CA GLN A 69 0.91 0.87 9.63
C GLN A 69 0.24 -0.41 9.11
N GLU A 70 -0.74 -0.28 8.21
CA GLU A 70 -1.42 -1.45 7.63
C GLU A 70 -0.47 -2.27 6.75
N ILE A 71 0.39 -1.64 5.94
CA ILE A 71 1.43 -2.35 5.18
C ILE A 71 2.36 -3.12 6.11
N LYS A 72 2.77 -2.50 7.23
CA LYS A 72 3.62 -3.18 8.22
C LYS A 72 2.93 -4.41 8.81
N LYS A 73 1.66 -4.31 9.18
CA LYS A 73 0.88 -5.46 9.70
C LYS A 73 0.75 -6.57 8.67
N ILE A 74 0.47 -6.22 7.41
CA ILE A 74 0.35 -7.19 6.32
C ILE A 74 1.67 -7.94 6.11
N ASN A 75 2.79 -7.22 6.11
CA ASN A 75 4.11 -7.83 5.95
C ASN A 75 4.45 -8.76 7.13
N GLN A 76 4.16 -8.34 8.36
CA GLN A 76 4.34 -9.20 9.54
C GLN A 76 3.50 -10.47 9.46
N LEU A 77 2.23 -10.35 9.09
CA LEU A 77 1.36 -11.52 8.93
C LEU A 77 1.85 -12.44 7.81
N LYS A 78 2.32 -11.87 6.70
CA LYS A 78 2.92 -12.65 5.61
C LYS A 78 4.14 -13.43 6.09
N GLU A 79 5.05 -12.80 6.82
CA GLU A 79 6.24 -13.44 7.38
C GLU A 79 5.87 -14.58 8.35
N THR A 80 4.87 -14.37 9.21
CA THR A 80 4.35 -15.42 10.10
C THR A 80 3.82 -16.61 9.30
N ILE A 81 2.98 -16.35 8.28
CA ILE A 81 2.41 -17.42 7.45
C ILE A 81 3.50 -18.17 6.69
N GLU A 82 4.49 -17.49 6.13
CA GLU A 82 5.61 -18.13 5.44
C GLU A 82 6.42 -19.01 6.40
N SER A 83 6.69 -18.53 7.62
CA SER A 83 7.37 -19.30 8.65
C SER A 83 6.60 -20.56 9.08
N GLU A 84 5.30 -20.43 9.35
CA GLU A 84 4.43 -21.55 9.73
C GLU A 84 4.31 -22.57 8.60
N LEU A 85 4.17 -22.12 7.35
CA LEU A 85 4.12 -23.02 6.19
C LEU A 85 5.43 -23.81 6.04
N ASP A 86 6.57 -23.17 6.26
CA ASP A 86 7.86 -23.85 6.19
C ASP A 86 8.08 -24.80 7.36
N GLU A 87 7.57 -24.48 8.55
CA GLU A 87 7.55 -25.41 9.69
C GLU A 87 6.69 -26.64 9.41
N ILE A 88 5.48 -26.45 8.86
CA ILE A 88 4.60 -27.56 8.46
C ILE A 88 5.28 -28.45 7.41
N LYS A 89 5.94 -27.88 6.40
CA LYS A 89 6.69 -28.64 5.39
C LYS A 89 7.85 -29.42 6.01
N ARG A 90 8.58 -28.81 6.96
CA ARG A 90 9.66 -29.47 7.69
C ARG A 90 9.14 -30.65 8.51
N MET A 91 8.11 -30.44 9.33
CA MET A 91 7.47 -31.51 10.10
C MET A 91 6.95 -32.65 9.22
N GLU A 92 6.35 -32.32 8.06
CA GLU A 92 5.89 -33.35 7.12
C GLU A 92 7.07 -34.13 6.53
N THR A 93 8.14 -33.44 6.13
CA THR A 93 9.37 -34.05 5.60
C THR A 93 9.99 -34.97 6.63
N ASP A 94 10.23 -34.48 7.85
CA ASP A 94 10.85 -35.24 8.94
C ASP A 94 10.06 -36.51 9.26
N ARG A 95 8.73 -36.39 9.39
CA ARG A 95 7.86 -37.55 9.63
C ARG A 95 7.99 -38.62 8.54
N TYR A 96 8.01 -38.23 7.27
CA TYR A 96 8.12 -39.21 6.19
C TYR A 96 9.55 -39.73 5.98
N THR A 97 10.57 -38.95 6.30
CA THR A 97 11.96 -39.40 6.34
C THR A 97 12.17 -40.44 7.44
N GLU A 98 11.60 -40.25 8.63
CA GLU A 98 11.64 -41.25 9.70
C GLU A 98 10.92 -42.54 9.32
N LEU A 99 9.71 -42.43 8.77
CA LEU A 99 8.98 -43.60 8.26
C LEU A 99 9.78 -44.31 7.17
N ALA A 100 10.36 -43.57 6.23
CA ALA A 100 11.20 -44.15 5.19
C ALA A 100 12.42 -44.88 5.76
N ALA A 101 13.08 -44.31 6.77
CA ALA A 101 14.19 -44.97 7.46
C ALA A 101 13.76 -46.28 8.15
N LEU A 102 12.60 -46.27 8.83
CA LEU A 102 12.02 -47.45 9.45
C LEU A 102 11.74 -48.55 8.43
N TYR A 103 11.03 -48.24 7.35
CA TYR A 103 10.71 -49.22 6.30
C TYR A 103 11.95 -49.71 5.56
N ALA A 104 12.97 -48.85 5.39
CA ALA A 104 14.24 -49.19 4.80
C ALA A 104 15.11 -50.11 5.67
N SER A 105 14.83 -50.22 6.97
CA SER A 105 15.49 -51.17 7.89
C SER A 105 14.90 -52.58 7.80
N ILE A 106 13.70 -52.72 7.23
CA ILE A 106 13.02 -54.01 7.04
C ILE A 106 13.66 -54.73 5.85
N PRO A 107 13.81 -56.08 5.89
CA PRO A 107 14.25 -56.85 4.74
C PRO A 107 13.45 -56.48 3.47
N PRO A 108 14.10 -56.16 2.33
CA PRO A 108 13.43 -55.54 1.19
C PRO A 108 12.20 -56.29 0.65
N LYS A 109 12.26 -57.63 0.67
CA LYS A 109 11.13 -58.49 0.28
C LYS A 109 9.91 -58.31 1.18
N ASN A 110 10.13 -58.15 2.49
CA ASN A 110 9.04 -57.92 3.44
C ASN A 110 8.54 -56.48 3.34
N ALA A 111 9.44 -55.51 3.18
CA ALA A 111 9.07 -54.11 2.95
C ALA A 111 8.17 -53.97 1.70
N GLY A 112 8.51 -54.61 0.58
CA GLY A 112 7.67 -54.62 -0.64
C GLY A 112 6.26 -55.15 -0.38
N LYS A 113 6.14 -56.31 0.29
CA LYS A 113 4.83 -56.87 0.69
C LYS A 113 4.02 -55.97 1.62
N ILE A 114 4.67 -55.19 2.49
CA ILE A 114 3.97 -54.24 3.36
C ILE A 114 3.51 -53.02 2.53
N MET A 115 4.35 -52.52 1.62
CA MET A 115 3.98 -51.43 0.71
C MET A 115 2.77 -51.77 -0.16
N GLU A 116 2.62 -53.03 -0.56
CA GLU A 116 1.45 -53.49 -1.33
C GLU A 116 0.13 -53.38 -0.57
N LYS A 117 0.18 -53.56 0.75
CA LYS A 117 -0.99 -53.49 1.64
C LYS A 117 -1.30 -52.07 2.11
N LEU A 118 -0.34 -51.16 1.99
CA LEU A 118 -0.52 -49.76 2.36
C LEU A 118 -1.43 -49.04 1.36
N ASN A 119 -2.05 -47.95 1.84
CA ASN A 119 -2.72 -47.01 0.96
C ASN A 119 -1.69 -46.46 -0.07
N PRO A 120 -1.99 -46.47 -1.38
CA PRO A 120 -1.06 -46.01 -2.42
C PRO A 120 -0.48 -44.62 -2.16
N LYS A 121 -1.26 -43.71 -1.58
CA LYS A 121 -0.83 -42.34 -1.25
C LYS A 121 0.22 -42.31 -0.14
N ILE A 122 0.08 -43.18 0.87
CA ILE A 122 1.03 -43.28 1.99
C ILE A 122 2.32 -43.96 1.50
N ALA A 123 2.19 -45.06 0.76
CA ALA A 123 3.33 -45.74 0.15
C ALA A 123 4.11 -44.79 -0.77
N ALA A 124 3.42 -43.96 -1.56
CA ALA A 124 4.03 -42.96 -2.43
C ALA A 124 4.91 -41.97 -1.66
N LYS A 125 4.39 -41.43 -0.55
CA LYS A 125 5.15 -40.50 0.29
C LYS A 125 6.37 -41.19 0.92
N ILE A 126 6.19 -42.38 1.50
CA ILE A 126 7.32 -43.11 2.10
C ILE A 126 8.41 -43.40 1.06
N MET A 127 8.03 -43.87 -0.13
CA MET A 127 8.99 -44.16 -1.21
C MET A 127 9.65 -42.89 -1.76
N LEU A 128 8.98 -41.74 -1.73
CA LEU A 128 9.53 -40.44 -2.19
C LEU A 128 10.63 -39.92 -1.25
N TYR A 129 10.44 -40.08 0.06
CA TYR A 129 11.38 -39.62 1.10
C TYR A 129 12.45 -40.67 1.46
N MET A 130 12.43 -41.84 0.83
CA MET A 130 13.41 -42.91 1.04
C MET A 130 14.66 -42.72 0.17
N ASP A 131 15.82 -43.18 0.66
CA ASP A 131 17.03 -43.27 -0.16
C ASP A 131 16.75 -44.01 -1.47
N LYS A 132 17.15 -43.40 -2.59
CA LYS A 132 16.82 -43.88 -3.95
C LYS A 132 17.28 -45.31 -4.20
N LYS A 133 18.43 -45.72 -3.66
CA LYS A 133 18.95 -47.08 -3.83
C LYS A 133 18.09 -48.08 -3.06
N LYS A 134 17.77 -47.79 -1.80
CA LYS A 134 16.92 -48.65 -0.97
C LYS A 134 15.49 -48.75 -1.52
N ALA A 135 14.93 -47.62 -1.94
CA ALA A 135 13.62 -47.57 -2.61
C ALA A 135 13.62 -48.42 -3.89
N GLY A 136 14.66 -48.31 -4.73
CA GLY A 136 14.82 -49.10 -5.95
C GLY A 136 14.80 -50.62 -5.70
N ILE A 137 15.47 -51.07 -4.64
CA ILE A 137 15.45 -52.49 -4.26
C ILE A 137 14.05 -52.91 -3.81
N ILE A 138 13.36 -52.09 -3.00
CA ILE A 138 12.00 -52.37 -2.52
C ILE A 138 10.99 -52.39 -3.68
N TRP A 139 11.12 -51.50 -4.66
CA TRP A 139 10.30 -51.52 -5.88
C TRP A 139 10.35 -52.85 -6.62
N GLY A 140 11.50 -53.53 -6.62
CA GLY A 140 11.65 -54.86 -7.22
C GLY A 140 10.84 -55.97 -6.54
N PHE A 141 10.30 -55.71 -5.33
CA PHE A 141 9.47 -56.64 -4.57
C PHE A 141 8.01 -56.20 -4.46
N ILE A 142 7.58 -55.21 -5.25
CA ILE A 142 6.19 -54.73 -5.33
C ILE A 142 5.57 -55.21 -6.64
N ASP A 143 4.33 -55.70 -6.58
CA ASP A 143 3.54 -56.09 -7.75
C ASP A 143 3.44 -54.93 -8.77
N PRO A 144 3.63 -55.18 -10.07
CA PRO A 144 3.61 -54.13 -11.10
C PRO A 144 2.33 -53.29 -11.14
N LYS A 145 1.16 -53.88 -10.87
CA LYS A 145 -0.11 -53.12 -10.85
C LYS A 145 -0.10 -52.16 -9.67
N LYS A 146 0.33 -52.62 -8.51
CA LYS A 146 0.41 -51.78 -7.32
C LYS A 146 1.46 -50.69 -7.45
N ALA A 147 2.60 -50.99 -8.07
CA ALA A 147 3.63 -49.99 -8.33
C ALA A 147 3.13 -48.86 -9.23
N CYS A 148 2.31 -49.18 -10.24
CA CYS A 148 1.65 -48.17 -11.08
C CYS A 148 0.70 -47.27 -10.26
N GLU A 149 -0.08 -47.82 -9.33
CA GLU A 149 -0.96 -47.04 -8.46
C GLU A 149 -0.16 -46.07 -7.57
N ILE A 150 0.90 -46.57 -6.94
CA ILE A 150 1.76 -45.73 -6.08
C ILE A 150 2.40 -44.62 -6.91
N THR A 151 2.89 -44.93 -8.11
CA THR A 151 3.51 -43.93 -9.02
C THR A 151 2.50 -42.87 -9.45
N LYS A 152 1.24 -43.24 -9.73
CA LYS A 152 0.17 -42.28 -10.02
C LYS A 152 -0.04 -41.32 -8.86
N GLU A 153 -0.01 -41.81 -7.62
CA GLU A 153 -0.09 -40.95 -6.44
C GLU A 153 1.16 -40.08 -6.28
N MET A 154 2.36 -40.57 -6.58
CA MET A 154 3.59 -39.75 -6.56
C MET A 154 3.51 -38.56 -7.53
N VAL A 155 2.94 -38.75 -8.72
CA VAL A 155 2.76 -37.66 -9.69
C VAL A 155 1.74 -36.63 -9.21
N ARG A 156 0.69 -37.05 -8.48
CA ARG A 156 -0.33 -36.16 -7.89
C ARG A 156 0.16 -35.36 -6.68
N LEU A 157 1.25 -35.82 -6.05
CA LEU A 157 1.86 -35.16 -4.90
C LEU A 157 2.84 -34.05 -5.29
N LYS A 158 3.24 -34.00 -6.56
CA LYS A 158 3.97 -32.87 -7.16
C LYS A 158 2.99 -31.79 -7.60
#